data_AF-A0A7J9CCZ9-F1
#
_entry.id   AF-A0A7J9CCZ9-F1
#
_cell.length_a   1.000
_cell.length_b   1.000
_cell.length_c   1.000
_cell.angle_alpha   90.00
_cell.angle_beta   90.00
_cell.angle_gamma   90.00
#
_symmetry.space_group_name_H-M   'P 1'
#
loop_
_entity.id
_entity.type
_entity.pdbx_description
1 polymer ?
#
loop_
_entity_poly.entity_id
_entity_poly.type
_entity_poly.pdbx_seq_one_letter_code
_entity_poly.pdbx_strand_id
1 'polypeptide(L)'
;GQNRAVTELEDVLHILRDCTIAKDIWNQVTTVLRDENGGWISGYNRYLGKCSIFNTELWGILERLKLSRHQGHDKIIIQSDSLEVVKAIQGSISTTLNSALIR
;
A
#
# COMPACT_ATOMS: atom_id res chain seq x y z
N GLY A 1 14.38 14.29 -21.76
CA GLY A 1 13.18 13.66 -22.34
C GLY A 1 12.62 12.69 -21.33
N GLN A 2 11.30 12.73 -21.14
CA GLN A 2 10.47 11.85 -20.30
C GLN A 2 10.76 11.84 -18.79
N ASN A 3 10.09 12.74 -18.06
CA ASN A 3 9.66 12.53 -16.66
C ASN A 3 8.60 13.57 -16.27
N ARG A 4 7.62 13.83 -17.15
CA ARG A 4 6.58 14.84 -16.92
C ARG A 4 5.15 14.28 -16.90
N ALA A 5 5.00 12.95 -16.97
CA ALA A 5 3.69 12.29 -17.03
C ALA A 5 3.32 11.53 -15.75
N VAL A 6 4.19 11.49 -14.73
CA VAL A 6 3.93 10.77 -13.47
C VAL A 6 3.23 11.66 -12.43
N THR A 7 3.30 12.99 -12.57
CA THR A 7 2.81 13.94 -11.55
C THR A 7 1.38 14.43 -11.75
N GLU A 8 0.85 14.41 -12.98
CA GLU A 8 -0.46 15.05 -13.26
C GLU A 8 -1.67 14.27 -12.68
N LEU A 9 -1.54 12.96 -12.45
CA LEU A 9 -2.57 12.15 -11.78
C LEU A 9 -2.51 12.28 -10.25
N GLU A 10 -1.31 12.45 -9.69
CA GLU A 10 -1.11 12.67 -8.24
C GLU A 10 -1.70 14.01 -7.78
N ASP A 11 -1.64 15.06 -8.62
CA ASP A 11 -2.19 16.37 -8.28
C ASP A 11 -3.72 16.34 -8.13
N VAL A 12 -4.43 15.63 -9.02
CA VAL A 12 -5.90 15.50 -8.96
C VAL A 12 -6.34 14.67 -7.75
N LEU A 13 -5.60 13.60 -7.44
CA LEU A 13 -5.82 12.77 -6.26
C LEU A 13 -5.62 13.53 -4.95
N HIS A 14 -4.58 14.38 -4.89
CA HIS A 14 -4.30 15.22 -3.74
C HIS A 14 -5.39 16.29 -3.53
N ILE A 15 -5.86 16.93 -4.61
CA ILE A 15 -6.93 17.95 -4.56
C ILE A 15 -8.26 17.38 -4.06
N LEU A 16 -8.57 16.12 -4.38
CA LEU A 16 -9.83 15.48 -3.98
C LEU A 16 -9.81 14.84 -2.59
N ARG A 17 -8.70 14.91 -1.84
CA ARG A 17 -8.60 14.38 -0.46
C ARG A 17 -9.65 14.98 0.49
N ASP A 18 -10.01 16.25 0.27
CA ASP A 18 -11.00 16.97 1.09
C ASP A 18 -12.41 16.98 0.47
N CYS A 19 -12.58 16.38 -0.72
CA CYS A 19 -13.89 16.23 -1.33
C CYS A 19 -14.70 15.16 -0.58
N THR A 20 -15.83 15.55 0.01
CA THR A 20 -16.71 14.66 0.77
C THR A 20 -17.26 13.50 -0.07
N ILE A 21 -17.47 13.71 -1.37
CA ILE A 21 -17.92 12.65 -2.31
C ILE A 21 -16.79 11.65 -2.58
N ALA A 22 -15.56 12.12 -2.75
CA ALA A 22 -14.40 11.25 -2.95
C ALA A 22 -13.99 10.54 -1.65
N LYS A 23 -14.32 11.10 -0.48
CA LYS A 23 -13.97 10.57 0.84
C LYS A 23 -14.52 9.16 1.08
N ASP A 24 -15.69 8.85 0.54
CA ASP A 24 -16.27 7.50 0.63
C ASP A 24 -15.56 6.48 -0.27
N ILE A 25 -14.96 6.95 -1.36
CA ILE A 25 -14.06 6.13 -2.19
C ILE A 25 -12.73 5.90 -1.44
N TRP A 26 -12.20 6.92 -0.76
CA TRP A 26 -10.98 6.83 0.07
C TRP A 26 -11.09 5.92 1.29
N ASN A 27 -12.31 5.67 1.75
CA ASN A 27 -12.61 4.73 2.83
C ASN A 27 -12.53 3.26 2.37
N GLN A 28 -12.19 3.02 1.10
CA GLN A 28 -11.96 1.68 0.57
C GLN A 28 -10.46 1.43 0.43
N VAL A 29 -10.03 0.25 0.84
CA VAL A 29 -8.70 -0.25 0.50
C VAL A 29 -8.79 -1.00 -0.81
N THR A 30 -7.96 -0.64 -1.79
CA THR A 30 -7.82 -1.39 -3.03
C THR A 30 -6.37 -1.81 -3.20
N THR A 31 -6.12 -3.11 -3.38
CA THR A 31 -4.77 -3.63 -3.61
C THR A 31 -4.75 -4.64 -4.75
N VAL A 32 -3.61 -4.78 -5.41
CA VAL A 32 -3.44 -5.66 -6.57
C VAL A 32 -2.27 -6.61 -6.33
N LEU A 33 -2.46 -7.89 -6.64
CA LEU A 33 -1.40 -8.88 -6.73
C LEU A 33 -0.98 -8.98 -8.16
N ARG A 34 0.33 -8.99 -8.36
CA ARG A 34 0.91 -9.24 -9.67
C ARG A 34 1.88 -10.40 -9.59
N ASP A 35 2.03 -11.11 -10.71
CA ASP A 35 3.10 -12.07 -10.89
C ASP A 35 4.44 -11.36 -11.11
N GLU A 36 5.50 -12.15 -11.24
CA GLU A 36 6.86 -11.67 -11.49
C GLU A 36 7.02 -10.90 -12.81
N ASN A 37 6.11 -11.10 -13.78
CA ASN A 37 6.08 -10.38 -15.05
C ASN A 37 5.19 -9.12 -15.00
N GLY A 38 4.62 -8.80 -13.84
CA GLY A 38 3.69 -7.69 -13.65
C GLY A 38 2.25 -7.96 -14.10
N GLY A 39 1.94 -9.20 -14.49
CA GLY A 39 0.60 -9.67 -14.85
C GLY A 39 -0.33 -9.70 -13.65
N TRP A 40 -1.60 -9.34 -13.85
CA TRP A 40 -2.59 -9.33 -12.75
C TRP A 40 -2.95 -10.75 -12.32
N ILE A 41 -2.82 -11.04 -11.02
CA ILE A 41 -3.26 -12.31 -10.42
C ILE A 41 -4.61 -12.13 -9.71
N SER A 42 -4.72 -11.09 -8.86
CA SER A 42 -5.94 -10.83 -8.08
C SER A 42 -6.01 -9.39 -7.57
N GLY A 43 -7.23 -8.87 -7.44
CA GLY A 43 -7.53 -7.61 -6.77
C GLY A 43 -8.23 -7.84 -5.44
N TYR A 44 -8.00 -6.98 -4.47
CA TYR A 44 -8.75 -6.93 -3.21
C TYR A 44 -9.34 -5.54 -3.03
N ASN A 45 -10.64 -5.46 -2.80
CA ASN A 45 -11.32 -4.22 -2.44
C ASN A 45 -12.16 -4.45 -1.18
N ARG A 46 -11.99 -3.59 -0.17
CA ARG A 46 -12.80 -3.62 1.05
C ARG A 46 -13.05 -2.23 1.58
N TYR A 47 -14.30 -1.94 1.92
CA TYR A 47 -14.65 -0.74 2.70
C TYR A 47 -14.18 -0.90 4.15
N LEU A 48 -13.29 0.00 4.59
CA LEU A 48 -12.73 0.04 5.95
C LEU A 48 -13.48 0.99 6.88
N GLY A 49 -14.50 1.70 6.38
CA GLY A 49 -15.14 2.79 7.12
C GLY A 49 -14.25 4.03 7.19
N LYS A 50 -14.56 4.94 8.11
CA LYS A 50 -13.83 6.20 8.27
C LYS A 50 -12.39 5.93 8.72
N CYS A 51 -11.44 6.06 7.81
CA CYS A 51 -10.03 5.75 8.04
C CYS A 51 -9.13 6.83 7.42
N SER A 52 -7.89 7.00 7.92
CA SER A 52 -6.90 7.83 7.24
C SER A 52 -6.31 7.06 6.05
N ILE A 53 -5.83 7.77 5.04
CA ILE A 53 -5.17 7.17 3.87
C ILE A 53 -3.99 6.29 4.32
N PHE A 54 -3.16 6.80 5.23
CA PHE A 54 -2.05 6.04 5.83
C PHE A 54 -2.49 4.71 6.44
N ASN A 55 -3.57 4.71 7.23
CA ASN A 55 -4.08 3.49 7.83
C ASN A 55 -4.68 2.56 6.78
N THR A 56 -5.43 3.09 5.80
CA THR A 56 -6.02 2.31 4.70
C THR A 56 -4.94 1.57 3.92
N GLU A 57 -3.86 2.25 3.53
CA GLU A 57 -2.74 1.65 2.82
C GLU A 57 -2.03 0.57 3.64
N LEU A 58 -1.72 0.85 4.92
CA LEU A 58 -1.11 -0.15 5.81
C LEU A 58 -1.98 -1.39 6.00
N TRP A 59 -3.30 -1.22 6.15
CA TRP A 59 -4.23 -2.33 6.24
C TRP A 59 -4.23 -3.16 4.94
N GLY A 60 -4.19 -2.51 3.78
CA GLY A 60 -4.08 -3.17 2.49
C GLY A 60 -2.83 -4.03 2.39
N ILE A 61 -1.68 -3.47 2.79
CA ILE A 61 -0.40 -4.18 2.81
C ILE A 61 -0.44 -5.36 3.78
N LEU A 62 -0.97 -5.18 5.00
CA LEU A 62 -1.08 -6.24 6.00
C LEU A 62 -1.91 -7.42 5.49
N GLU A 63 -3.09 -7.15 4.93
CA GLU A 63 -3.96 -8.20 4.38
C GLU A 63 -3.31 -8.91 3.20
N ARG A 64 -2.62 -8.18 2.31
CA ARG A 64 -1.83 -8.77 1.21
C ARG A 64 -0.73 -9.69 1.73
N LEU A 65 0.02 -9.27 2.74
CA LEU A 65 1.10 -10.07 3.33
C LEU A 65 0.58 -11.37 3.94
N LYS A 66 -0.56 -11.32 4.65
CA LYS A 66 -1.23 -12.53 5.17
C LYS A 66 -1.62 -13.47 4.03
N LEU A 67 -2.26 -12.95 2.99
CA LEU A 67 -2.70 -13.74 1.83
C LEU A 67 -1.52 -14.38 1.11
N SER A 68 -0.48 -13.61 0.81
CA SER A 68 0.72 -14.11 0.12
C SER A 68 1.42 -15.20 0.94
N ARG A 69 1.46 -15.06 2.27
CA ARG A 69 1.98 -16.11 3.16
C ARG A 69 1.14 -17.38 3.13
N HIS A 70 -0.19 -17.25 3.13
CA HIS A 70 -1.09 -18.41 2.97
C HIS A 70 -0.94 -19.11 1.61
N GLN A 71 -0.52 -18.37 0.58
CA GLN A 71 -0.27 -18.89 -0.78
C GLN A 71 1.16 -19.46 -0.96
N GLY A 72 2.02 -19.40 0.06
CA GLY A 72 3.40 -19.90 0.00
C GLY A 72 4.37 -18.98 -0.77
N HIS A 73 4.04 -17.70 -0.94
CA HIS A 73 4.96 -16.73 -1.53
C HIS A 73 5.96 -16.23 -0.48
N ASP A 74 7.20 -16.72 -0.55
CA ASP A 74 8.27 -16.36 0.37
C ASP A 74 8.95 -15.01 0.06
N LYS A 75 8.74 -14.48 -1.15
CA LYS A 75 9.28 -13.20 -1.60
C LYS A 75 8.16 -12.36 -2.21
N ILE A 76 7.98 -11.16 -1.68
CA ILE A 76 6.92 -10.24 -2.08
C ILE A 76 7.55 -8.87 -2.23
N ILE A 77 7.28 -8.21 -3.37
CA ILE A 77 7.64 -6.81 -3.58
C ILE A 77 6.40 -5.99 -3.23
N ILE A 78 6.55 -5.06 -2.28
CA ILE A 78 5.49 -4.13 -1.89
C ILE A 78 5.77 -2.80 -2.56
N GLN A 79 4.81 -2.33 -3.35
CA GLN A 79 4.85 -1.00 -3.97
C GLN A 79 3.76 -0.14 -3.32
N SER A 80 4.16 1.05 -2.87
CA SER A 80 3.30 2.07 -2.28
C SER A 80 3.72 3.42 -2.84
N ASP A 81 2.75 4.24 -3.21
CA ASP A 81 2.91 5.64 -3.62
C ASP A 81 3.09 6.57 -2.40
N SER A 82 2.57 6.16 -1.24
CA SER A 82 2.78 6.87 0.03
C SER A 82 4.18 6.68 0.61
N LEU A 83 5.00 7.73 0.53
CA LEU A 83 6.32 7.79 1.16
C LEU A 83 6.24 7.61 2.70
N GLU A 84 5.15 8.07 3.32
CA GLU A 84 4.92 7.91 4.77
C GLU A 84 4.83 6.43 5.15
N VAL A 85 4.05 5.65 4.39
CA VAL A 85 3.90 4.20 4.57
C VAL A 85 5.21 3.47 4.32
N VAL A 86 5.93 3.81 3.24
CA VAL A 86 7.24 3.22 2.93
C VAL A 86 8.22 3.41 4.11
N LYS A 87 8.31 4.63 4.65
CA LYS A 87 9.18 4.94 5.80
C LYS A 87 8.76 4.18 7.06
N ALA A 88 7.47 4.10 7.34
CA ALA A 88 6.95 3.39 8.51
C ALA A 88 7.33 1.89 8.47
N ILE A 89 7.16 1.25 7.31
CA ILE A 89 7.51 -0.17 7.13
C ILE A 89 9.03 -0.38 7.25
N GLN A 90 9.83 0.42 6.56
CA GLN A 90 11.30 0.33 6.64
C GLN A 90 11.83 0.51 8.06
N GLY A 91 11.28 1.48 8.80
CA GLY A 91 11.60 1.70 10.21
C GLY A 91 11.28 0.47 11.08
N SER A 92 10.10 -0.12 10.89
CA SER A 92 9.66 -1.30 11.65
C SER A 92 10.51 -2.55 11.41
N ILE A 93 11.00 -2.76 10.18
CA ILE A 93 11.90 -3.87 9.83
C ILE A 93 13.24 -3.70 10.55
N SER A 94 13.80 -2.48 10.52
CA SER A 94 15.05 -2.17 11.21
C SER A 94 14.93 -2.42 12.73
N THR A 95 13.84 -1.96 13.36
CA THR A 95 13.57 -2.24 14.78
C THR A 95 13.45 -3.74 15.08
N THR A 96 12.77 -4.50 14.22
CA THR A 96 12.61 -5.95 14.38
C THR A 96 13.95 -6.68 14.26
N LEU A 97 14.79 -6.33 13.28
CA LEU A 97 16.14 -6.88 13.13
C LEU A 97 17.05 -6.53 14.31
N ASN A 98 16.94 -5.31 14.85
CA ASN A 98 17.69 -4.89 16.03
C ASN A 98 17.25 -5.65 17.29
N SER A 99 15.96 -5.98 17.42
CA SER A 99 15.46 -6.81 18.53
C SER A 99 15.83 -8.31 18.39
N ALA A 100 16.02 -8.79 17.15
CA ALA A 100 16.44 -10.16 16.86
C ALA A 100 17.96 -10.37 17.01
N LEU A 101 18.75 -9.29 17.15
CA LEU A 101 20.21 -9.32 17.29
C LEU A 101 20.71 -9.32 18.75
N ILE A 102 19.83 -9.54 19.74
CA ILE A 102 20.26 -9.75 21.12
C ILE A 102 20.37 -11.26 21.38
N ARG A 103 21.60 -11.78 21.28
CA ARG A 103 22.04 -13.03 21.93
C ARG A 103 23.27 -12.73 22.77
#